data_AF-A0A960QH65-F1
#
_entry.id   AF-A0A960QH65-F1
#
_cell.length_a   1.000
_cell.length_b   1.000
_cell.length_c   1.000
_cell.angle_alpha   90.00
_cell.angle_beta   90.00
_cell.angle_gamma   90.00
#
_symmetry.space_group_name_H-M   'P 1'
#
loop_
_entity.id
_entity.type
_entity.pdbx_description
1 polymer ?
#
loop_
_entity_poly.entity_id
_entity_poly.type
_entity_poly.pdbx_seq_one_letter_code
_entity_poly.pdbx_strand_id
1 'polypeptide(L)'
;MKTLRWDSIDPDTGRPYTWDSPNLRWGNPAYVLEPGDPGYVPPAAGPNPKKTTRKGNMKHQRYYPNRYADQLVWLENFRNKLPEYAAALGLAAQKVTDQVAACRWLHYVIGSWLPALRQHAKSCTQVVTEAESGPAAGDMTLPVFTAPTPDTGVVPVPAGGLTRLFDLVQEIKQAEGYTEAIGMDLGVIGPEEMAPDYATLQPVLKAMVSGNAVVIDWNWCGCGKYLDQCEIEVDRGSGWQILTFDTTPGYTDGQTHPATATQWKYRAIFRVNDAQVGQWSATVSVMVGG
;
A
#
# COMPACT_ATOMS: atom_id res chain seq x y z
N MET A 1 29.66 -13.53 52.71
CA MET A 1 28.58 -14.54 52.92
C MET A 1 27.41 -13.93 53.67
N LYS A 2 26.20 -14.04 53.15
CA LYS A 2 24.98 -13.46 53.74
C LYS A 2 23.98 -14.54 54.17
N THR A 3 23.41 -14.42 55.37
CA THR A 3 22.41 -15.37 55.88
C THR A 3 21.14 -15.36 55.02
N LEU A 4 20.72 -16.54 54.58
CA LEU A 4 19.51 -16.71 53.77
C LEU A 4 18.26 -16.49 54.64
N ARG A 5 17.35 -15.63 54.18
CA ARG A 5 16.00 -15.46 54.76
C ARG A 5 14.95 -15.97 53.76
N TRP A 6 13.78 -16.35 54.26
CA TRP A 6 12.71 -16.96 53.45
C TRP A 6 12.20 -16.05 52.30
N ASP A 7 12.39 -14.74 52.42
CA ASP A 7 12.02 -13.71 51.46
C ASP A 7 13.19 -13.21 50.61
N SER A 8 14.36 -13.87 50.68
CA SER A 8 15.55 -13.42 49.97
C SER A 8 15.40 -13.58 48.45
N ILE A 9 15.60 -12.49 47.73
CA ILE A 9 15.59 -12.42 46.27
C ILE A 9 17.04 -12.46 45.78
N ASP A 10 17.27 -13.20 44.70
CA ASP A 10 18.53 -13.23 43.98
C ASP A 10 18.72 -11.89 43.25
N PRO A 11 19.74 -11.08 43.62
CA PRO A 11 19.99 -9.79 43.00
C PRO A 11 20.36 -9.91 41.51
N ASP A 12 20.86 -11.07 41.07
CA ASP A 12 21.33 -11.27 39.70
C ASP A 12 20.19 -11.65 38.74
N THR A 13 19.13 -12.29 39.24
CA THR A 13 17.97 -12.71 38.43
C THR A 13 16.66 -11.99 38.75
N GLY A 14 16.61 -11.25 39.88
CA GLY A 14 15.41 -10.58 40.36
C GLY A 14 14.29 -11.53 40.80
N ARG A 15 14.60 -12.81 41.02
CA ARG A 15 13.66 -13.88 41.39
C ARG A 15 14.06 -14.51 42.74
N PRO A 16 13.15 -15.21 43.45
CA PRO A 16 13.52 -15.96 44.64
C PRO A 16 14.59 -17.01 44.33
N TYR A 17 15.49 -17.27 45.28
CA TYR A 17 16.48 -18.34 45.12
C TYR A 17 15.80 -19.70 44.91
N THR A 18 16.25 -20.41 43.89
CA THR A 18 15.83 -21.79 43.60
C THR A 18 16.90 -22.77 44.05
N TRP A 19 16.54 -24.06 44.17
CA TRP A 19 17.47 -25.12 44.60
C TRP A 19 18.74 -25.21 43.74
N ASP A 20 18.64 -24.82 42.47
CA ASP A 20 19.73 -24.88 41.49
C ASP A 20 20.55 -23.58 41.43
N SER A 21 20.31 -22.64 42.34
CA SER A 21 21.04 -21.36 42.35
C SER A 21 22.52 -21.61 42.68
N PRO A 22 23.46 -21.25 41.80
CA PRO A 22 24.86 -21.68 41.89
C PRO A 22 25.60 -21.16 43.14
N ASN A 23 25.14 -20.02 43.68
CA ASN A 23 25.75 -19.35 44.83
C ASN A 23 25.07 -19.67 46.17
N LEU A 24 24.10 -20.60 46.19
CA LEU A 24 23.38 -20.99 47.40
C LEU A 24 24.12 -22.13 48.13
N ARG A 25 24.25 -22.02 49.46
CA ARG A 25 24.85 -23.05 50.31
C ARG A 25 23.90 -23.43 51.45
N TRP A 26 23.56 -24.72 51.49
CA TRP A 26 22.66 -25.28 52.48
C TRP A 26 23.43 -25.83 53.69
N GLY A 27 22.94 -25.56 54.90
CA GLY A 27 23.57 -25.93 56.17
C GLY A 27 22.94 -25.18 57.33
N ASN A 28 23.51 -25.31 58.54
CA ASN A 28 23.14 -24.47 59.68
C ASN A 28 24.36 -23.63 60.13
N PRO A 29 24.45 -22.34 59.75
CA PRO A 29 23.45 -21.55 59.02
C PRO A 29 23.49 -21.76 57.50
N ALA A 30 22.34 -21.59 56.83
CA ALA A 30 22.27 -21.49 55.37
C ALA A 30 22.63 -20.08 54.92
N TYR A 31 23.44 -19.96 53.87
CA TYR A 31 23.94 -18.67 53.40
C TYR A 31 24.13 -18.62 51.88
N VAL A 32 24.24 -17.40 51.35
CA VAL A 32 24.52 -17.10 49.94
C VAL A 32 25.92 -16.49 49.83
N LEU A 33 26.66 -16.92 48.81
CA LEU A 33 27.94 -16.32 48.42
C LEU A 33 27.71 -15.02 47.66
N GLU A 34 28.39 -13.95 48.06
CA GLU A 34 28.34 -12.65 47.41
C GLU A 34 29.56 -12.44 46.49
N PRO A 35 29.50 -11.52 45.51
CA PRO A 35 30.66 -11.16 44.70
C PRO A 35 31.88 -10.81 45.57
N GLY A 36 32.93 -11.62 45.48
CA GLY A 36 34.15 -11.49 46.28
C GLY A 36 34.36 -12.58 47.33
N ASP A 37 33.36 -13.42 47.60
CA ASP A 37 33.52 -14.59 48.47
C ASP A 37 34.25 -15.76 47.74
N PRO A 38 35.05 -16.57 48.44
CA PRO A 38 35.69 -17.74 47.86
C PRO A 38 34.67 -18.74 47.28
N GLY A 39 34.78 -19.03 45.98
CA GLY A 39 33.89 -19.95 45.28
C GLY A 39 32.59 -19.33 44.74
N TYR A 40 32.47 -18.00 44.73
CA TYR A 40 31.39 -17.29 44.02
C TYR A 40 31.47 -17.54 42.50
N VAL A 41 30.33 -17.85 41.89
CA VAL A 41 30.19 -18.02 40.45
C VAL A 41 29.41 -16.83 39.88
N PRO A 42 30.03 -15.98 39.04
CA PRO A 42 29.32 -14.88 38.40
C PRO A 42 28.21 -15.41 37.46
N PRO A 43 27.07 -14.72 37.34
CA PRO A 43 26.04 -15.08 36.38
C PRO A 43 26.64 -15.09 34.97
N ALA A 44 26.40 -16.15 34.21
CA ALA A 44 26.69 -16.14 32.78
C ALA A 44 25.90 -15.00 32.14
N ALA A 45 26.56 -14.16 31.33
CA ALA A 45 25.88 -13.13 30.56
C ALA A 45 24.80 -13.80 29.71
N GLY A 46 23.55 -13.69 30.15
CA GLY A 46 22.43 -14.29 29.45
C GLY A 46 22.41 -13.77 28.02
N PRO A 47 22.09 -14.61 27.00
CA PRO A 47 21.91 -14.10 25.66
C PRO A 47 20.85 -13.00 25.71
N ASN A 48 21.22 -11.81 25.24
CA ASN A 48 20.28 -10.71 25.06
C ASN A 48 19.00 -11.28 24.43
N PRO A 49 17.80 -11.03 24.98
CA PRO A 49 16.58 -11.49 24.35
C PRO A 49 16.56 -10.87 22.95
N LYS A 50 16.80 -11.70 21.93
CA LYS A 50 16.59 -11.30 20.54
C LYS A 50 15.15 -10.84 20.49
N LYS A 51 14.94 -9.52 20.27
CA LYS A 51 13.62 -8.99 19.95
C LYS A 51 13.10 -9.83 18.80
N THR A 52 12.16 -10.71 19.08
CA THR A 52 11.38 -11.34 18.03
C THR A 52 10.57 -10.20 17.44
N THR A 53 11.06 -9.64 16.34
CA THR A 53 10.20 -8.90 15.45
C THR A 53 9.11 -9.89 15.08
N ARG A 54 7.93 -9.76 15.70
CA ARG A 54 6.71 -10.33 15.14
C ARG A 54 6.73 -9.91 13.68
N LYS A 55 6.79 -10.88 12.76
CA LYS A 55 6.49 -10.62 11.36
C LYS A 55 5.12 -9.97 11.37
N GLY A 56 5.08 -8.63 11.28
CA GLY A 56 3.83 -7.94 11.03
C GLY A 56 3.28 -8.56 9.76
N ASN A 57 1.97 -8.86 9.72
CA ASN A 57 1.31 -9.26 8.49
C ASN A 57 1.73 -8.26 7.42
N MET A 58 2.56 -8.71 6.47
CA MET A 58 3.09 -7.82 5.46
C MET A 58 1.89 -7.33 4.66
N LYS A 59 1.78 -6.01 4.52
CA LYS A 59 0.67 -5.43 3.78
C LYS A 59 0.86 -5.89 2.33
N HIS A 60 -0.16 -6.52 1.76
CA HIS A 60 -0.19 -6.92 0.36
C HIS A 60 -0.85 -5.82 -0.46
N GLN A 61 -0.39 -5.63 -1.69
CA GLN A 61 -1.10 -4.78 -2.65
C GLN A 61 -2.53 -5.29 -2.88
N ARG A 62 -3.36 -4.45 -3.49
CA ARG A 62 -4.71 -4.87 -3.89
C ARG A 62 -4.59 -6.03 -4.89
N TYR A 63 -5.18 -7.17 -4.55
CA TYR A 63 -5.12 -8.36 -5.42
C TYR A 63 -5.90 -8.17 -6.73
N TYR A 64 -6.98 -7.39 -6.72
CA TYR A 64 -7.76 -7.07 -7.92
C TYR A 64 -7.18 -5.83 -8.62
N PRO A 65 -6.72 -5.93 -9.88
CA PRO A 65 -6.08 -4.82 -10.60
C PRO A 65 -7.02 -3.66 -10.94
N ASN A 66 -6.46 -2.45 -11.14
CA ASN A 66 -7.24 -1.28 -11.55
C ASN A 66 -7.38 -1.13 -13.08
N ARG A 67 -6.43 -1.67 -13.85
CA ARG A 67 -6.44 -1.57 -15.33
C ARG A 67 -7.26 -2.71 -15.92
N TYR A 68 -8.09 -2.40 -16.92
CA TYR A 68 -8.94 -3.41 -17.57
C TYR A 68 -8.17 -4.58 -18.16
N ALA A 69 -7.01 -4.35 -18.79
CA ALA A 69 -6.20 -5.44 -19.34
C ALA A 69 -5.76 -6.44 -18.25
N ASP A 70 -5.28 -5.93 -17.12
CA ASP A 70 -4.85 -6.75 -15.98
C ASP A 70 -6.04 -7.43 -15.29
N GLN A 71 -7.21 -6.77 -15.25
CA GLN A 71 -8.45 -7.37 -14.74
C GLN A 71 -8.88 -8.59 -15.57
N LEU A 72 -8.75 -8.54 -16.90
CA LEU A 72 -9.10 -9.67 -17.76
C LEU A 72 -8.23 -10.90 -17.44
N VAL A 73 -6.92 -10.69 -17.30
CA VAL A 73 -5.97 -11.75 -16.90
C VAL A 73 -6.35 -12.33 -15.54
N TRP A 74 -6.66 -11.47 -14.57
CA TRP A 74 -7.06 -11.88 -13.23
C TRP A 74 -8.37 -12.70 -13.24
N LEU A 75 -9.39 -12.25 -13.98
CA LEU A 75 -10.68 -12.93 -14.12
C LEU A 75 -10.53 -14.30 -14.81
N GLU A 76 -9.64 -14.39 -15.80
CA GLU A 76 -9.32 -15.64 -16.49
C GLU A 76 -8.64 -16.64 -15.55
N ASN A 77 -7.65 -16.20 -14.79
CA ASN A 77 -6.99 -17.06 -13.81
C ASN A 77 -7.99 -17.56 -12.76
N PHE A 78 -8.74 -16.63 -12.15
CA PHE A 78 -9.68 -16.95 -11.09
C PHE A 78 -10.77 -17.93 -11.55
N ARG A 79 -11.36 -17.74 -12.74
CA ARG A 79 -12.43 -18.63 -13.25
C ARG A 79 -11.93 -20.04 -13.55
N ASN A 80 -10.68 -20.19 -13.96
CA ASN A 80 -10.09 -21.49 -14.32
C ASN A 80 -9.68 -22.26 -13.07
N LYS A 81 -9.16 -21.56 -12.05
CA LYS A 81 -8.65 -22.16 -10.81
C LYS A 81 -9.69 -22.40 -9.72
N LEU A 82 -10.75 -21.59 -9.65
CA LEU A 82 -11.79 -21.74 -8.62
C LEU A 82 -12.41 -23.15 -8.59
N PRO A 83 -12.76 -23.80 -9.72
CA PRO A 83 -13.31 -25.15 -9.71
C PRO A 83 -12.32 -26.21 -9.22
N GLU A 84 -11.01 -26.04 -9.48
CA GLU A 84 -9.96 -26.98 -9.05
C GLU A 84 -9.88 -27.05 -7.52
N TYR A 85 -10.08 -25.93 -6.84
CA TYR A 85 -10.01 -25.83 -5.38
C TYR A 85 -11.36 -25.95 -4.67
N ALA A 86 -12.47 -26.09 -5.40
CA ALA A 86 -13.82 -26.11 -4.84
C ALA A 86 -14.00 -27.18 -3.74
N ALA A 87 -13.47 -28.38 -3.98
CA ALA A 87 -13.56 -29.49 -3.02
C ALA A 87 -12.71 -29.23 -1.75
N ALA A 88 -11.48 -28.74 -1.92
CA ALA A 88 -10.59 -28.42 -0.80
C ALA A 88 -11.15 -27.27 0.06
N LEU A 89 -11.82 -26.30 -0.57
CA LEU A 89 -12.39 -25.13 0.09
C LEU A 89 -13.81 -25.35 0.61
N GLY A 90 -14.40 -26.54 0.41
CA GLY A 90 -15.77 -26.84 0.84
C GLY A 90 -16.85 -25.98 0.17
N LEU A 91 -16.61 -25.50 -1.05
CA LEU A 91 -17.51 -24.59 -1.75
C LEU A 91 -18.71 -25.33 -2.37
N ALA A 92 -19.90 -24.74 -2.25
CA ALA A 92 -21.09 -25.25 -2.92
C ALA A 92 -20.94 -25.19 -4.46
N ALA A 93 -21.26 -26.29 -5.15
CA ALA A 93 -21.10 -26.40 -6.60
C ALA A 93 -21.85 -25.32 -7.40
N GLN A 94 -23.05 -24.94 -6.96
CA GLN A 94 -23.82 -23.87 -7.58
C GLN A 94 -23.10 -22.52 -7.46
N LYS A 95 -22.53 -22.23 -6.28
CA LYS A 95 -21.80 -20.98 -6.03
C LYS A 95 -20.57 -20.85 -6.92
N VAL A 96 -19.84 -21.94 -7.10
CA VAL A 96 -18.70 -21.99 -8.04
C VAL A 96 -19.17 -21.73 -9.47
N THR A 97 -20.25 -22.38 -9.89
CA THR A 97 -20.82 -22.22 -11.24
C THR A 97 -21.26 -20.78 -11.50
N ASP A 98 -21.99 -20.18 -10.57
CA ASP A 98 -22.46 -18.80 -10.67
C ASP A 98 -21.29 -17.82 -10.72
N GLN A 99 -20.23 -18.08 -9.95
CA GLN A 99 -19.06 -17.22 -9.92
C GLN A 99 -18.22 -17.32 -11.20
N VAL A 100 -18.06 -18.53 -11.75
CA VAL A 100 -17.42 -18.74 -13.05
C VAL A 100 -18.20 -18.02 -14.16
N ALA A 101 -19.53 -18.11 -14.14
CA ALA A 101 -20.38 -17.39 -15.08
C ALA A 101 -20.23 -15.87 -14.94
N ALA A 102 -20.11 -15.35 -13.72
CA ALA A 102 -19.87 -13.93 -13.49
C ALA A 102 -18.51 -13.46 -14.01
N CYS A 103 -17.44 -14.24 -13.81
CA CYS A 103 -16.13 -13.93 -14.38
C CYS A 103 -16.15 -13.92 -15.91
N ARG A 104 -16.82 -14.90 -16.53
CA ARG A 104 -17.02 -14.97 -17.99
C ARG A 104 -17.76 -13.75 -18.53
N TRP A 105 -18.85 -13.35 -17.86
CA TRP A 105 -19.62 -12.18 -18.26
C TRP A 105 -18.81 -10.89 -18.15
N LEU A 106 -18.09 -10.69 -17.03
CA LEU A 106 -17.21 -9.53 -16.86
C LEU A 106 -16.11 -9.49 -17.92
N HIS A 107 -15.50 -10.65 -18.21
CA HIS A 107 -14.47 -10.75 -19.24
C HIS A 107 -15.00 -10.34 -20.62
N TYR A 108 -16.19 -10.80 -21.01
CA TYR A 108 -16.83 -10.40 -22.27
C TYR A 108 -17.17 -8.90 -22.31
N VAL A 109 -17.79 -8.37 -21.24
CA VAL A 109 -18.20 -6.96 -21.20
C VAL A 109 -16.99 -6.03 -21.28
N ILE A 110 -15.93 -6.33 -20.52
CA ILE A 110 -14.71 -5.51 -20.47
C ILE A 110 -13.83 -5.71 -21.70
N GLY A 111 -13.64 -6.96 -22.14
CA GLY A 111 -12.65 -7.33 -23.14
C GLY A 111 -13.14 -7.32 -24.58
N SER A 112 -14.45 -7.47 -24.81
CA SER A 112 -15.02 -7.55 -26.16
C SER A 112 -16.03 -6.44 -26.42
N TRP A 113 -17.07 -6.36 -25.58
CA TRP A 113 -18.18 -5.44 -25.81
C TRP A 113 -17.78 -3.96 -25.69
N LEU A 114 -17.08 -3.58 -24.61
CA LEU A 114 -16.67 -2.19 -24.38
C LEU A 114 -15.68 -1.67 -25.45
N PRO A 115 -14.64 -2.41 -25.87
CA PRO A 115 -13.78 -1.99 -26.97
C PRO A 115 -14.55 -1.81 -28.29
N ALA A 116 -15.47 -2.72 -28.62
CA ALA A 116 -16.30 -2.61 -29.83
C ALA A 116 -17.19 -1.37 -29.78
N LEU A 117 -17.80 -1.08 -28.62
CA LEU A 117 -18.61 0.13 -28.43
C LEU A 117 -17.78 1.40 -28.61
N ARG A 118 -16.56 1.44 -28.07
CA ARG A 118 -15.65 2.60 -28.22
C ARG A 118 -15.24 2.81 -29.68
N GLN A 119 -15.02 1.73 -30.42
CA GLN A 119 -14.72 1.82 -31.84
C GLN A 119 -15.93 2.30 -32.64
N HIS A 120 -17.12 1.82 -32.30
CA HIS A 120 -18.35 2.29 -32.92
C HIS A 120 -18.59 3.78 -32.67
N ALA A 121 -18.37 4.28 -31.45
CA ALA A 121 -18.48 5.70 -31.15
C ALA A 121 -17.58 6.56 -32.05
N LYS A 122 -16.35 6.10 -32.35
CA LYS A 122 -15.46 6.78 -33.30
C LYS A 122 -16.02 6.77 -34.73
N SER A 123 -16.61 5.65 -35.17
CA SER A 123 -17.24 5.56 -36.49
C SER A 123 -18.39 6.56 -36.65
N CYS A 124 -19.16 6.80 -35.57
CA CYS A 124 -20.21 7.81 -35.58
C CYS A 124 -19.63 9.22 -35.77
N THR A 125 -18.53 9.56 -35.09
CA THR A 125 -17.86 10.86 -35.28
C THR A 125 -17.29 11.02 -36.68
N GLN A 126 -16.71 9.96 -37.24
CA GLN A 126 -16.17 9.97 -38.60
C GLN A 126 -17.28 10.25 -39.63
N VAL A 127 -18.44 9.63 -39.47
CA VAL A 127 -19.60 9.86 -40.35
C VAL A 127 -20.09 11.31 -40.29
N VAL A 128 -19.98 12.00 -39.15
CA VAL A 128 -20.28 13.44 -39.08
C VAL A 128 -19.29 14.24 -39.93
N THR A 129 -17.99 13.96 -39.81
CA THR A 129 -16.96 14.63 -40.62
C THR A 129 -17.14 14.39 -42.11
N GLU A 130 -17.52 13.16 -42.50
CA GLU A 130 -17.84 12.80 -43.89
C GLU A 130 -19.10 13.53 -44.39
N ALA A 131 -20.11 13.75 -43.53
CA ALA A 131 -21.31 14.50 -43.92
C ALA A 131 -21.04 15.99 -44.12
N GLU A 132 -20.13 16.56 -43.34
CA GLU A 132 -19.78 17.99 -43.41
C GLU A 132 -18.84 18.31 -44.58
N SER A 133 -17.88 17.43 -44.86
CA SER A 133 -16.75 17.75 -45.74
C SER A 133 -16.21 16.56 -46.55
N GLY A 134 -16.93 15.44 -46.57
CA GLY A 134 -16.56 14.25 -47.33
C GLY A 134 -16.66 14.46 -48.84
N PRO A 135 -16.00 13.59 -49.63
CA PRO A 135 -16.12 13.62 -51.08
C PRO A 135 -17.56 13.29 -51.51
N ALA A 136 -18.01 13.85 -52.63
CA ALA A 136 -19.35 13.58 -53.19
C ALA A 136 -19.42 12.17 -53.82
N ALA A 137 -19.48 11.14 -52.97
CA ALA A 137 -19.49 9.73 -53.36
C ALA A 137 -20.79 9.05 -52.91
N GLY A 138 -21.89 9.28 -53.63
CA GLY A 138 -23.19 8.62 -53.40
C GLY A 138 -23.85 8.96 -52.06
N ASP A 139 -24.92 8.22 -51.72
CA ASP A 139 -25.66 8.40 -50.48
C ASP A 139 -24.89 7.86 -49.27
N MET A 140 -24.82 8.66 -48.20
CA MET A 140 -24.19 8.25 -46.95
C MET A 140 -25.03 7.25 -46.16
N THR A 141 -24.36 6.34 -45.44
CA THR A 141 -25.00 5.37 -44.54
C THR A 141 -24.54 5.57 -43.10
N LEU A 142 -25.47 5.50 -42.14
CA LEU A 142 -25.13 5.57 -40.73
C LEU A 142 -24.59 4.23 -40.20
N PRO A 143 -23.57 4.24 -39.33
CA PRO A 143 -23.04 3.03 -38.74
C PRO A 143 -24.05 2.42 -37.76
N VAL A 144 -24.19 1.09 -37.78
CA VAL A 144 -25.03 0.33 -36.84
C VAL A 144 -24.14 -0.44 -35.88
N PHE A 145 -24.39 -0.30 -34.57
CA PHE A 145 -23.66 -1.09 -33.58
C PHE A 145 -24.09 -2.55 -33.64
N THR A 146 -23.12 -3.45 -33.84
CA THR A 146 -23.30 -4.88 -33.68
C THR A 146 -22.40 -5.34 -32.53
N ALA A 147 -23.01 -5.82 -31.45
CA ALA A 147 -22.25 -6.34 -30.32
C ALA A 147 -21.48 -7.61 -30.75
N PRO A 148 -20.22 -7.78 -30.33
CA PRO A 148 -19.49 -9.02 -30.56
C PRO A 148 -20.25 -10.22 -30.00
N THR A 149 -20.26 -11.34 -30.70
CA THR A 149 -20.89 -12.56 -30.19
C THR A 149 -20.10 -13.06 -28.97
N PRO A 150 -20.75 -13.33 -27.82
CA PRO A 150 -20.08 -13.91 -26.67
C PRO A 150 -19.56 -15.33 -26.98
N ASP A 151 -18.43 -15.69 -26.39
CA ASP A 151 -17.90 -17.06 -26.46
C ASP A 151 -18.86 -18.08 -25.85
N THR A 152 -18.70 -19.36 -26.21
CA THR A 152 -19.53 -20.44 -25.69
C THR A 152 -19.50 -20.49 -24.15
N GLY A 153 -20.68 -20.53 -23.53
CA GLY A 153 -20.83 -20.57 -22.08
C GLY A 153 -20.71 -19.21 -21.38
N VAL A 154 -20.63 -18.11 -22.14
CA VAL A 154 -20.82 -16.75 -21.63
C VAL A 154 -22.31 -16.41 -21.72
N VAL A 155 -22.96 -16.22 -20.57
CA VAL A 155 -24.37 -15.83 -20.49
C VAL A 155 -24.51 -14.57 -19.62
N PRO A 156 -25.53 -13.73 -19.85
CA PRO A 156 -25.85 -12.63 -18.96
C PRO A 156 -26.08 -13.13 -17.52
N VAL A 157 -25.44 -12.47 -16.56
CA VAL A 157 -25.61 -12.76 -15.13
C VAL A 157 -26.18 -11.55 -14.40
N PRO A 158 -26.72 -11.70 -13.18
CA PRO A 158 -27.16 -10.57 -12.36
C PRO A 158 -26.04 -9.53 -12.15
N ALA A 159 -26.41 -8.26 -12.03
CA ALA A 159 -25.47 -7.16 -11.74
C ALA A 159 -24.71 -7.38 -10.42
N GLY A 160 -23.56 -6.73 -10.23
CA GLY A 160 -22.75 -6.88 -9.02
C GLY A 160 -21.86 -8.13 -8.99
N GLY A 161 -21.42 -8.61 -10.16
CA GLY A 161 -20.54 -9.79 -10.28
C GLY A 161 -19.24 -9.69 -9.47
N LEU A 162 -18.61 -8.51 -9.42
CA LEU A 162 -17.42 -8.29 -8.60
C LEU A 162 -17.71 -8.25 -7.10
N THR A 163 -18.86 -7.73 -6.68
CA THR A 163 -19.25 -7.73 -5.26
C THR A 163 -19.37 -9.15 -4.75
N ARG A 164 -20.16 -9.99 -5.45
CA ARG A 164 -20.29 -11.42 -5.11
C ARG A 164 -18.96 -12.16 -5.17
N LEU A 165 -18.11 -11.79 -6.13
CA LEU A 165 -16.76 -12.35 -6.23
C LEU A 165 -15.96 -12.05 -4.98
N PHE A 166 -15.93 -10.79 -4.54
CA PHE A 166 -15.15 -10.37 -3.38
C PHE A 166 -15.70 -10.96 -2.08
N ASP A 167 -17.01 -11.11 -1.96
CA ASP A 167 -17.65 -11.82 -0.84
C ASP A 167 -17.19 -13.28 -0.81
N LEU A 168 -17.21 -13.98 -1.96
CA LEU A 168 -16.67 -15.34 -2.06
C LEU A 168 -15.18 -15.39 -1.69
N VAL A 169 -14.37 -14.42 -2.10
CA VAL A 169 -12.95 -14.37 -1.73
C VAL A 169 -12.76 -14.25 -0.21
N GLN A 170 -13.63 -13.51 0.50
CA GLN A 170 -13.58 -13.47 1.96
C GLN A 170 -13.91 -14.83 2.57
N GLU A 171 -14.92 -15.52 2.04
CA GLU A 171 -15.27 -16.86 2.49
C GLU A 171 -14.16 -17.89 2.22
N ILE A 172 -13.54 -17.84 1.03
CA ILE A 172 -12.41 -18.69 0.67
C ILE A 172 -11.28 -18.51 1.69
N LYS A 173 -10.97 -17.28 2.10
CA LYS A 173 -9.93 -16.99 3.10
C LYS A 173 -10.27 -17.47 4.51
N GLN A 174 -11.54 -17.78 4.78
CA GLN A 174 -12.02 -18.31 6.06
C GLN A 174 -12.25 -19.82 6.03
N ALA A 175 -12.16 -20.47 4.87
CA ALA A 175 -12.36 -21.90 4.73
C ALA A 175 -11.24 -22.69 5.42
N GLU A 176 -11.58 -23.80 6.07
CA GLU A 176 -10.61 -24.65 6.79
C GLU A 176 -9.51 -25.21 5.88
N GLY A 177 -9.84 -25.48 4.61
CA GLY A 177 -8.88 -25.96 3.61
C GLY A 177 -8.06 -24.87 2.92
N TYR A 178 -8.19 -23.60 3.33
CA TYR A 178 -7.44 -22.51 2.73
C TYR A 178 -5.96 -22.56 3.11
N THR A 179 -5.09 -22.37 2.11
CA THR A 179 -3.65 -22.21 2.30
C THR A 179 -3.16 -21.00 1.53
N GLU A 180 -2.01 -20.43 1.91
CA GLU A 180 -1.40 -19.34 1.16
C GLU A 180 -1.11 -19.74 -0.30
N ALA A 181 -0.71 -21.00 -0.54
CA ALA A 181 -0.49 -21.51 -1.89
C ALA A 181 -1.77 -21.48 -2.75
N ILE A 182 -2.92 -21.86 -2.18
CA ILE A 182 -4.23 -21.75 -2.85
C ILE A 182 -4.57 -20.29 -3.11
N GLY A 183 -4.32 -19.41 -2.14
CA GLY A 183 -4.55 -17.97 -2.30
C GLY A 183 -3.69 -17.33 -3.39
N MET A 184 -2.44 -17.76 -3.52
CA MET A 184 -1.52 -17.33 -4.58
C MET A 184 -1.99 -17.84 -5.95
N ASP A 185 -2.34 -19.13 -6.07
CA ASP A 185 -2.76 -19.72 -7.35
C ASP A 185 -4.11 -19.13 -7.83
N LEU A 186 -5.05 -18.86 -6.92
CA LEU A 186 -6.29 -18.14 -7.23
C LEU A 186 -6.07 -16.65 -7.57
N GLY A 187 -4.90 -16.08 -7.27
CA GLY A 187 -4.63 -14.65 -7.43
C GLY A 187 -5.36 -13.76 -6.43
N VAL A 188 -5.76 -14.29 -5.26
CA VAL A 188 -6.47 -13.54 -4.21
C VAL A 188 -5.54 -12.99 -3.11
N ILE A 189 -4.24 -13.20 -3.28
CA ILE A 189 -3.16 -12.59 -2.53
C ILE A 189 -2.46 -11.61 -3.47
N GLY A 190 -2.45 -10.32 -3.12
CA GLY A 190 -1.71 -9.33 -3.90
C GLY A 190 -0.20 -9.49 -3.72
N PRO A 191 0.62 -8.96 -4.63
CA PRO A 191 2.07 -8.99 -4.45
C PRO A 191 2.45 -8.32 -3.14
N GLU A 192 3.54 -8.78 -2.55
CA GLU A 192 4.11 -8.17 -1.34
C GLU A 192 4.36 -6.68 -1.59
N GLU A 193 3.81 -5.81 -0.74
CA GLU A 193 4.00 -4.37 -0.87
C GLU A 193 5.39 -4.02 -0.32
N MET A 194 6.40 -4.03 -1.19
CA MET A 194 7.74 -3.60 -0.82
C MET A 194 7.76 -2.09 -0.54
N ALA A 195 8.48 -1.69 0.51
CA ALA A 195 8.76 -0.29 0.75
C ALA A 195 9.53 0.29 -0.45
N PRO A 196 9.23 1.54 -0.86
CA PRO A 196 9.98 2.22 -1.90
C PRO A 196 11.44 2.39 -1.47
N ASP A 197 12.34 2.48 -2.46
CA ASP A 197 13.72 2.87 -2.16
C ASP A 197 13.77 4.33 -1.72
N TYR A 198 13.88 4.53 -0.41
CA TYR A 198 13.94 5.83 0.22
C TYR A 198 15.05 6.73 -0.31
N ALA A 199 16.13 6.20 -0.90
CA ALA A 199 17.20 7.03 -1.45
C ALA A 199 16.81 7.77 -2.74
N THR A 200 15.78 7.28 -3.44
CA THR A 200 15.36 7.75 -4.77
C THR A 200 14.12 8.64 -4.75
N LEU A 201 13.40 8.67 -3.64
CA LEU A 201 12.17 9.45 -3.52
C LEU A 201 12.46 10.94 -3.63
N GLN A 202 11.63 11.67 -4.35
CA GLN A 202 11.77 13.11 -4.53
C GLN A 202 10.38 13.74 -4.61
N PRO A 203 10.03 14.73 -3.75
CA PRO A 203 8.77 15.44 -3.88
C PRO A 203 8.69 16.20 -5.20
N VAL A 204 7.47 16.35 -5.72
CA VAL A 204 7.20 17.23 -6.87
C VAL A 204 6.36 18.40 -6.37
N LEU A 205 6.90 19.61 -6.48
CA LEU A 205 6.23 20.84 -6.08
C LEU A 205 5.68 21.61 -7.28
N LYS A 206 4.60 22.34 -7.05
CA LYS A 206 4.12 23.43 -7.89
C LYS A 206 3.79 24.62 -6.99
N ALA A 207 4.35 25.78 -7.28
CA ALA A 207 4.07 27.01 -6.55
C ALA A 207 3.31 28.00 -7.44
N MET A 208 2.28 28.63 -6.90
CA MET A 208 1.47 29.63 -7.61
C MET A 208 1.08 30.76 -6.66
N VAL A 209 1.15 32.01 -7.13
CA VAL A 209 0.63 33.16 -6.40
C VAL A 209 -0.90 33.18 -6.50
N SER A 210 -1.59 33.27 -5.37
CA SER A 210 -3.04 33.36 -5.28
C SER A 210 -3.41 34.48 -4.31
N GLY A 211 -3.79 35.64 -4.85
CA GLY A 211 -4.04 36.85 -4.05
C GLY A 211 -2.78 37.29 -3.32
N ASN A 212 -2.87 37.39 -1.98
CA ASN A 212 -1.77 37.81 -1.10
C ASN A 212 -1.00 36.62 -0.48
N ALA A 213 -1.07 35.44 -1.08
CA ALA A 213 -0.41 34.24 -0.60
C ALA A 213 0.19 33.43 -1.75
N VAL A 214 1.06 32.47 -1.42
CA VAL A 214 1.57 31.48 -2.37
C VAL A 214 1.01 30.11 -2.00
N VAL A 215 0.35 29.45 -2.95
CA VAL A 215 -0.11 28.08 -2.82
C VAL A 215 0.97 27.14 -3.34
N ILE A 216 1.36 26.18 -2.51
CA ILE A 216 2.34 25.14 -2.80
C ILE A 216 1.60 23.81 -2.87
N ASP A 217 1.37 23.35 -4.09
CA ASP A 217 0.79 22.05 -4.37
C ASP A 217 1.90 20.98 -4.43
N TRP A 218 1.65 19.86 -3.78
CA TRP A 218 2.55 18.72 -3.72
C TRP A 218 1.72 17.46 -3.49
N ASN A 219 2.27 16.28 -3.76
CA ASN A 219 1.61 15.02 -3.44
C ASN A 219 2.61 13.94 -3.01
N TRP A 220 2.10 12.86 -2.43
CA TRP A 220 2.91 11.75 -1.94
C TRP A 220 3.58 10.89 -3.02
N CYS A 221 3.37 11.18 -4.31
CA CYS A 221 3.89 10.40 -5.44
C CYS A 221 3.55 8.90 -5.35
N GLY A 222 2.37 8.57 -4.80
CA GLY A 222 1.94 7.18 -4.56
C GLY A 222 2.55 6.50 -3.33
N CYS A 223 3.44 7.16 -2.60
CA CYS A 223 4.21 6.60 -1.48
C CYS A 223 3.70 7.02 -0.09
N GLY A 224 2.51 7.61 0.01
CA GLY A 224 2.00 8.20 1.27
C GLY A 224 1.74 7.21 2.41
N LYS A 225 1.78 5.90 2.14
CA LYS A 225 1.75 4.86 3.17
C LYS A 225 3.10 4.64 3.87
N TYR A 226 4.18 5.09 3.24
CA TYR A 226 5.57 4.87 3.63
C TYR A 226 6.27 6.15 4.09
N LEU A 227 5.58 7.29 3.95
CA LEU A 227 6.08 8.62 4.21
C LEU A 227 5.16 9.26 5.24
N ASP A 228 5.76 10.03 6.15
CA ASP A 228 5.02 10.64 7.25
C ASP A 228 4.75 12.12 6.99
N GLN A 229 5.72 12.84 6.39
CA GLN A 229 5.65 14.29 6.20
C GLN A 229 6.41 14.74 4.95
N CYS A 230 6.07 15.93 4.47
CA CYS A 230 6.81 16.70 3.48
C CYS A 230 7.37 17.95 4.16
N GLU A 231 8.69 18.04 4.27
CA GLU A 231 9.37 19.23 4.75
C GLU A 231 9.52 20.20 3.58
N ILE A 232 8.95 21.38 3.73
CA ILE A 232 9.00 22.44 2.72
C ILE A 232 9.92 23.54 3.25
N GLU A 233 10.87 23.95 2.43
CA GLU A 233 11.75 25.09 2.69
C GLU A 233 11.50 26.20 1.68
N VAL A 234 11.71 27.43 2.13
CA VAL A 234 11.62 28.64 1.32
C VAL A 234 12.92 29.44 1.41
N ASP A 235 13.36 30.00 0.29
CA ASP A 235 14.41 31.01 0.23
C ASP A 235 13.81 32.32 -0.30
N ARG A 236 13.88 33.34 0.54
CA ARG A 236 13.39 34.71 0.27
C ARG A 236 14.53 35.70 0.01
N GLY A 237 15.73 35.20 -0.30
CA GLY A 237 16.95 35.98 -0.56
C GLY A 237 18.03 35.86 0.52
N SER A 238 17.73 35.21 1.63
CA SER A 238 18.66 34.98 2.76
C SER A 238 19.10 33.52 2.90
N GLY A 239 18.82 32.68 1.89
CA GLY A 239 19.06 31.24 1.94
C GLY A 239 17.83 30.46 2.40
N TRP A 240 17.96 29.13 2.36
CA TRP A 240 16.87 28.20 2.67
C TRP A 240 16.51 28.19 4.15
N GLN A 241 15.22 28.30 4.43
CA GLN A 241 14.65 28.23 5.77
C GLN A 241 13.45 27.27 5.76
N ILE A 242 13.28 26.52 6.85
CA ILE A 242 12.12 25.64 7.02
C ILE A 242 10.86 26.50 7.06
N LEU A 243 9.93 26.20 6.15
CA LEU A 243 8.62 26.83 6.09
C LEU A 243 7.60 26.02 6.90
N THR A 244 7.53 24.72 6.65
CA THR A 244 6.59 23.82 7.34
C THR A 244 6.99 22.36 7.22
N PHE A 245 6.43 21.53 8.11
CA PHE A 245 6.35 20.09 7.96
C PHE A 245 4.89 19.73 7.69
N ASP A 246 4.59 19.46 6.43
CA ASP A 246 3.23 19.25 5.98
C ASP A 246 2.88 17.75 5.96
N THR A 247 1.76 17.39 6.58
CA THR A 247 1.25 16.00 6.61
C THR A 247 0.08 15.81 5.66
N THR A 248 -0.41 16.88 5.03
CA THR A 248 -1.53 16.83 4.09
C THR A 248 -1.18 17.60 2.82
N PRO A 249 -1.20 16.96 1.63
CA PRO A 249 -0.98 17.62 0.35
C PRO A 249 -1.68 18.97 0.19
N GLY A 250 -0.89 19.99 -0.15
CA GLY A 250 -1.36 21.36 -0.36
C GLY A 250 -1.11 22.26 0.85
N TYR A 251 -0.15 23.18 0.69
CA TYR A 251 0.19 24.18 1.69
C TYR A 251 -0.04 25.59 1.16
N THR A 252 -0.47 26.51 2.03
CA THR A 252 -0.60 27.94 1.68
C THR A 252 0.38 28.75 2.52
N ASP A 253 1.38 29.34 1.88
CA ASP A 253 2.31 30.30 2.48
C ASP A 253 1.62 31.67 2.56
N GLY A 254 1.16 32.02 3.76
CA GLY A 254 0.48 33.28 4.06
C GLY A 254 1.42 34.44 4.41
N GLN A 255 2.74 34.29 4.19
CA GLN A 255 3.68 35.38 4.45
C GLN A 255 3.35 36.61 3.60
N THR A 256 3.29 37.78 4.22
CA THR A 256 3.01 39.05 3.54
C THR A 256 4.01 39.30 2.41
N HIS A 257 3.50 39.60 1.22
CA HIS A 257 4.32 39.92 0.06
C HIS A 257 5.14 41.21 0.29
N PRO A 258 6.39 41.27 -0.18
CA PRO A 258 7.20 42.48 -0.11
C PRO A 258 6.63 43.59 -0.99
N ALA A 259 6.90 44.85 -0.66
CA ALA A 259 6.47 46.00 -1.46
C ALA A 259 7.18 46.08 -2.82
N THR A 260 8.34 45.45 -2.96
CA THR A 260 9.09 45.34 -4.21
C THR A 260 9.02 43.91 -4.71
N ALA A 261 8.75 43.75 -6.02
CA ALA A 261 8.72 42.45 -6.67
C ALA A 261 10.01 41.66 -6.37
N THR A 262 9.85 40.52 -5.71
CA THR A 262 10.94 39.66 -5.25
C THR A 262 10.65 38.22 -5.64
N GLN A 263 11.69 37.46 -5.97
CA GLN A 263 11.56 36.04 -6.27
C GLN A 263 11.62 35.21 -4.98
N TRP A 264 10.59 34.43 -4.71
CA TRP A 264 10.61 33.39 -3.68
C TRP A 264 10.88 32.04 -4.31
N LYS A 265 11.75 31.25 -3.68
CA LYS A 265 12.12 29.90 -4.13
C LYS A 265 11.65 28.88 -3.11
N TYR A 266 11.16 27.74 -3.58
CA TYR A 266 10.69 26.65 -2.73
C TYR A 266 11.34 25.33 -3.14
N ARG A 267 11.62 24.50 -2.14
CA ARG A 267 12.03 23.09 -2.32
C ARG A 267 11.44 22.25 -1.20
N ALA A 268 11.35 20.95 -1.41
CA ALA A 268 10.85 20.04 -0.38
C ALA A 268 11.60 18.71 -0.36
N ILE A 269 11.55 18.03 0.78
CA ILE A 269 12.05 16.66 0.96
C ILE A 269 11.05 15.85 1.78
N PHE A 270 10.95 14.55 1.51
CA PHE A 270 10.09 13.68 2.30
C PHE A 270 10.74 13.30 3.62
N ARG A 271 9.92 12.92 4.60
CA ARG A 271 10.38 12.44 5.90
C ARG A 271 9.66 11.16 6.31
N VAL A 272 10.41 10.34 7.05
CA VAL A 272 9.91 9.15 7.76
C VAL A 272 10.40 9.26 9.20
N ASN A 273 9.47 9.28 10.15
CA ASN A 273 9.69 9.75 11.51
C ASN A 273 10.40 11.12 11.48
N ASP A 274 11.49 11.25 12.24
CA ASP A 274 12.29 12.48 12.34
C ASP A 274 13.49 12.50 11.37
N ALA A 275 13.48 11.69 10.31
CA ALA A 275 14.57 11.64 9.33
C ALA A 275 14.11 12.08 7.93
N GLN A 276 14.92 12.92 7.27
CA GLN A 276 14.77 13.20 5.84
C GLN A 276 15.07 11.94 5.04
N VAL A 277 14.25 11.67 4.03
CA VAL A 277 14.44 10.57 3.09
C VAL A 277 14.39 11.08 1.66
N GLY A 278 15.28 10.54 0.83
CA GLY A 278 15.33 10.82 -0.60
C GLY A 278 16.10 12.07 -0.96
N GLN A 279 15.66 12.72 -2.01
CA GLN A 279 16.28 13.88 -2.62
C GLN A 279 15.39 15.10 -2.48
N TRP A 280 16.01 16.28 -2.40
CA TRP A 280 15.30 17.54 -2.51
C TRP A 280 14.58 17.64 -3.85
N SER A 281 13.35 18.15 -3.86
CA SER A 281 12.60 18.46 -5.07
C SER A 281 13.38 19.42 -5.98
N ALA A 282 13.03 19.44 -7.26
CA ALA A 282 13.41 20.55 -8.11
C ALA A 282 12.96 21.87 -7.46
N THR A 283 13.84 22.87 -7.47
CA THR A 283 13.51 24.21 -6.98
C THR A 283 12.45 24.83 -7.88
N VAL A 284 11.33 25.23 -7.29
CA VAL A 284 10.30 26.04 -7.96
C VAL A 284 10.42 27.48 -7.50
N SER A 285 10.01 28.42 -8.33
CA SER A 285 10.12 29.85 -8.01
C SER A 285 8.91 30.62 -8.47
N VAL A 286 8.54 31.63 -7.70
CA VAL A 286 7.42 32.54 -7.98
C VAL A 286 7.86 33.97 -7.72
N MET A 287 7.31 34.90 -8.49
CA MET A 287 7.47 36.33 -8.26
C MET A 287 6.33 36.81 -7.36
N VAL A 288 6.67 37.42 -6.23
CA VAL A 288 5.71 37.97 -5.27
C VAL A 288 6.00 39.44 -5.01
N GLY A 289 4.96 40.19 -4.66
CA GLY A 289 5.07 41.62 -4.40
C GLY A 289 5.09 42.48 -5.66
N GLY A 290 4.86 43.78 -5.49
CA GLY A 290 4.61 44.74 -6.57
C GLY A 290 3.23 45.38 -6.47
#